data_AF-A0A1F9Z4X1-F1
#
_entry.id   AF-A0A1F9Z4X1-F1
#
_cell.length_a   1.000
_cell.length_b   1.000
_cell.length_c   1.000
_cell.angle_alpha   90.00
_cell.angle_beta   90.00
_cell.angle_gamma   90.00
#
_symmetry.space_group_name_H-M   'P 1'
#
loop_
_entity.id
_entity.type
_entity.pdbx_description
1 polymer ?
#
loop_
_entity_poly.entity_id
_entity_poly.type
_entity_poly.pdbx_seq_one_letter_code
_entity_poly.pdbx_strand_id
1 'polypeptide(L)'
;MDSLDRGPLLYAYRPIPANPMSVAVLLVLAAVTFGLGPLAAAPSGMWPLDGACFLPIVVALAVVLAFKPSPTFVFENGIDVSLPLWRRVLGEPRHVPWSVVRDVYPASYEVAGSFMSPFASSAGTLVHVGIGIETNDGRRRLVRFTPGTIRTFRAESPAFLDAMAVIRDRYARNGQPMVTTAKRFTDAEVLDLQARAREPLASIAGVFLAFFLPPVIVGVALLAATGAGIEVTTPITVAALLLAALPPAVSMLRTLRRSERRNAILSELAKFQERLRGESSART
;
A
#
# COMPACT_ATOMS: atom_id res chain seq x y z
N MET A 1 4.19 35.83 8.74
CA MET A 1 3.79 34.50 8.22
C MET A 1 5.05 33.67 8.28
N ASP A 2 5.30 33.09 9.46
CA ASP A 2 6.61 32.50 9.78
C ASP A 2 6.96 31.41 8.78
N SER A 3 8.06 31.61 8.06
CA SER A 3 8.79 30.50 7.47
C SER A 3 9.14 29.57 8.63
N LEU A 4 8.37 28.49 8.80
CA LEU A 4 8.69 27.38 9.70
C LEU A 4 10.16 27.02 9.44
N ASP A 5 11.05 27.43 10.33
CA ASP A 5 12.46 27.12 10.24
C ASP A 5 12.60 25.61 10.43
N ARG A 6 12.72 24.90 9.31
CA ARG A 6 12.80 23.45 9.31
C ARG A 6 14.12 22.97 9.93
N GLY A 7 15.10 23.86 10.08
CA GLY A 7 16.46 23.51 10.42
C GLY A 7 17.17 22.75 9.30
N PRO A 8 18.40 22.27 9.53
CA PRO A 8 19.18 21.54 8.53
C PRO A 8 18.48 20.25 8.09
N LEU A 9 18.69 19.90 6.82
CA LEU A 9 18.29 18.60 6.27
C LEU A 9 19.21 17.51 6.83
N LEU A 10 18.62 16.52 7.48
CA LEU A 10 19.35 15.39 8.07
C LEU A 10 19.34 14.16 7.15
N TYR A 11 18.25 13.93 6.42
CA TYR A 11 18.14 12.79 5.52
C TYR A 11 17.16 13.03 4.37
N ALA A 12 17.42 12.44 3.20
CA ALA A 12 16.55 12.50 2.03
C ALA A 12 16.32 11.12 1.44
N TYR A 13 15.05 10.77 1.22
CA TYR A 13 14.64 9.55 0.55
C TYR A 13 13.77 9.87 -0.66
N ARG A 14 14.11 9.28 -1.80
CA ARG A 14 13.32 9.33 -3.03
C ARG A 14 12.70 7.96 -3.28
N PRO A 15 11.39 7.79 -3.04
CA PRO A 15 10.72 6.52 -3.31
C PRO A 15 10.77 6.16 -4.79
N ILE A 16 10.69 4.87 -5.09
CA ILE A 16 10.59 4.36 -6.46
C ILE A 16 9.29 4.93 -7.07
N PRO A 17 9.33 5.50 -8.29
CA PRO A 17 8.18 6.20 -8.86
C PRO A 17 6.99 5.29 -9.16
N ALA A 18 7.25 4.03 -9.51
CA ALA A 18 6.24 3.00 -9.73
C ALA A 18 6.72 1.66 -9.15
N ASN A 19 5.82 0.95 -8.46
CA ASN A 19 6.09 -0.41 -7.99
C ASN A 19 6.30 -1.35 -9.21
N PRO A 20 7.28 -2.28 -9.18
CA PRO A 20 7.46 -3.31 -10.20
C PRO A 20 6.16 -4.00 -10.66
N MET A 21 5.23 -4.27 -9.74
CA MET A 21 3.96 -4.88 -10.11
C MET A 21 3.07 -3.95 -10.95
N SER A 22 3.08 -2.63 -10.69
CA SER A 22 2.30 -1.67 -11.50
C SER A 22 2.84 -1.63 -12.92
N VAL A 23 4.17 -1.73 -13.07
CA VAL A 23 4.82 -1.86 -14.38
C VAL A 23 4.42 -3.17 -15.06
N ALA A 24 4.43 -4.29 -14.33
CA ALA A 24 4.00 -5.58 -14.87
C ALA A 24 2.55 -5.57 -15.37
N VAL A 25 1.62 -4.98 -14.61
CA VAL A 25 0.22 -4.83 -15.04
C VAL A 25 0.11 -3.98 -16.30
N LEU A 26 0.83 -2.86 -16.38
CA LEU A 26 0.86 -2.04 -17.59
C LEU A 26 1.38 -2.82 -18.81
N LEU A 27 2.43 -3.63 -18.64
CA LEU A 27 2.97 -4.48 -19.70
C LEU A 27 1.98 -5.54 -20.16
N VAL A 28 1.30 -6.22 -19.23
CA VAL A 28 0.27 -7.21 -19.53
C VAL A 28 -0.90 -6.58 -20.27
N LEU A 29 -1.42 -5.44 -19.77
CA LEU A 29 -2.50 -4.73 -20.43
C LEU A 29 -2.07 -4.27 -21.83
N ALA A 30 -0.86 -3.74 -22.00
CA ALA A 30 -0.34 -3.35 -23.30
C ALA A 30 -0.25 -4.55 -24.26
N ALA A 31 0.25 -5.70 -23.82
CA ALA A 31 0.34 -6.91 -24.65
C ALA A 31 -1.05 -7.45 -25.06
N VAL A 32 -2.00 -7.45 -24.11
CA VAL A 32 -3.37 -7.91 -24.37
C VAL A 32 -4.09 -6.95 -25.32
N THR A 33 -4.02 -5.65 -25.06
CA THR A 33 -4.68 -4.63 -25.88
C THR A 33 -4.02 -4.50 -27.26
N PHE A 34 -2.70 -4.32 -27.36
CA PHE A 34 -2.08 -4.03 -28.67
C PHE A 34 -1.67 -5.27 -29.47
N GLY A 35 -1.57 -6.45 -28.84
CA GLY A 35 -1.15 -7.69 -29.50
C GLY A 35 -2.28 -8.71 -29.62
N LEU A 36 -2.73 -9.25 -28.50
CA LEU A 36 -3.67 -10.40 -28.49
C LEU A 36 -5.08 -10.02 -28.95
N GLY A 37 -5.58 -8.84 -28.58
CA GLY A 37 -6.90 -8.35 -28.97
C GLY A 37 -7.09 -8.29 -30.49
N PRO A 38 -6.23 -7.58 -31.24
CA PRO A 38 -6.28 -7.55 -32.70
C PRO A 38 -6.19 -8.93 -33.35
N LEU A 39 -5.30 -9.80 -32.84
CA LEU A 39 -5.13 -11.17 -33.37
C LEU A 39 -6.37 -12.04 -33.16
N ALA A 40 -6.97 -11.98 -31.97
CA ALA A 40 -8.14 -12.78 -31.63
C ALA A 40 -9.42 -12.30 -32.33
N ALA A 41 -9.48 -11.04 -32.75
CA ALA A 41 -10.62 -10.45 -33.42
C ALA A 41 -10.56 -10.56 -34.96
N ALA A 42 -9.51 -11.11 -35.56
CA ALA A 42 -9.45 -11.27 -37.02
C ALA A 42 -10.33 -12.45 -37.48
N PRO A 43 -11.07 -12.35 -38.61
CA PRO A 43 -11.21 -11.21 -39.52
C PRO A 43 -12.46 -10.35 -39.28
N SER A 44 -13.43 -10.78 -38.46
CA SER A 44 -14.76 -10.17 -38.33
C SER A 44 -15.12 -9.72 -36.90
N GLY A 45 -14.12 -9.59 -36.03
CA GLY A 45 -14.31 -9.41 -34.60
C GLY A 45 -14.49 -7.95 -34.17
N MET A 46 -15.02 -7.80 -32.96
CA MET A 46 -15.41 -6.53 -32.36
C MET A 46 -14.24 -5.63 -31.94
N TRP A 47 -13.01 -5.83 -32.41
CA TRP A 47 -11.86 -4.99 -32.07
C TRP A 47 -11.88 -3.69 -32.88
N PRO A 48 -11.72 -2.49 -32.28
CA PRO A 48 -11.29 -2.18 -30.91
C PRO A 48 -12.42 -1.86 -29.90
N LEU A 49 -13.62 -2.43 -30.08
CA LEU A 49 -14.81 -2.18 -29.25
C LEU A 49 -15.10 -0.67 -29.11
N ASP A 50 -15.13 0.06 -30.23
CA ASP A 50 -15.25 1.52 -30.26
C ASP A 50 -14.21 2.27 -29.40
N GLY A 51 -13.05 1.64 -29.17
CA GLY A 51 -11.97 2.17 -28.32
C GLY A 51 -12.10 1.81 -26.84
N ALA A 52 -13.16 1.13 -26.41
CA ALA A 52 -13.35 0.70 -25.02
C ALA A 52 -12.23 -0.25 -24.55
N CYS A 53 -11.57 -0.97 -25.47
CA CYS A 53 -10.44 -1.86 -25.14
C CYS A 53 -9.20 -1.12 -24.62
N PHE A 54 -9.07 0.19 -24.85
CA PHE A 54 -7.97 1.02 -24.34
C PHE A 54 -8.23 1.55 -22.92
N LEU A 55 -9.49 1.55 -22.48
CA LEU A 55 -9.89 2.10 -21.18
C LEU A 55 -9.09 1.49 -20.01
N PRO A 56 -8.85 0.17 -19.92
CA PRO A 56 -8.06 -0.40 -18.84
C PRO A 56 -6.63 0.16 -18.75
N ILE A 57 -5.97 0.40 -19.90
CA ILE A 57 -4.62 0.98 -19.93
C ILE A 57 -4.65 2.43 -19.47
N VAL A 58 -5.60 3.22 -19.97
CA VAL A 58 -5.76 4.63 -19.59
C VAL A 58 -6.01 4.76 -18.09
N VAL A 59 -6.91 3.93 -17.55
CA VAL A 59 -7.20 3.89 -16.12
C VAL A 59 -5.96 3.48 -15.33
N ALA A 60 -5.24 2.43 -15.74
CA ALA A 60 -4.03 1.98 -15.06
C ALA A 60 -2.94 3.07 -15.03
N LEU A 61 -2.72 3.77 -16.15
CA LEU A 61 -1.79 4.90 -16.22
C LEU A 61 -2.20 6.05 -15.31
N ALA A 62 -3.49 6.41 -15.31
CA ALA A 62 -4.03 7.45 -14.44
C ALA A 62 -3.83 7.10 -12.96
N VAL A 63 -4.07 5.84 -12.58
CA VAL A 63 -3.83 5.34 -11.22
C VAL A 63 -2.34 5.43 -10.86
N VAL A 64 -1.44 4.95 -11.73
CA VAL A 64 0.02 5.03 -11.48
C VAL A 64 0.47 6.47 -11.26
N LEU A 65 -0.03 7.40 -12.09
CA LEU A 65 0.30 8.81 -11.96
C LEU A 65 -0.29 9.43 -10.68
N ALA A 66 -1.56 9.16 -10.38
CA ALA A 66 -2.24 9.67 -9.19
C ALA A 66 -1.53 9.24 -7.90
N PHE A 67 -1.02 8.00 -7.86
CA PHE A 67 -0.32 7.44 -6.71
C PHE A 67 1.20 7.69 -6.70
N LYS A 68 1.73 8.46 -7.67
CA LYS A 68 3.16 8.80 -7.73
C LYS A 68 3.63 9.49 -6.44
N PRO A 69 4.56 8.89 -5.68
CA PRO A 69 4.99 9.41 -4.39
C PRO A 69 5.89 10.64 -4.54
N SER A 70 5.81 11.57 -3.59
CA SER A 70 6.81 12.63 -3.43
C SER A 70 8.00 12.15 -2.58
N PRO A 71 9.17 12.81 -2.68
CA PRO A 71 10.29 12.54 -1.80
C PRO A 71 9.96 12.80 -0.32
N THR A 72 10.61 12.04 0.55
CA THR A 72 10.62 12.24 2.00
C THR A 72 11.90 12.97 2.39
N PHE A 73 11.78 13.97 3.27
CA PHE A 73 12.92 14.70 3.81
C PHE A 73 12.79 14.79 5.33
N VAL A 74 13.85 14.43 6.04
CA VAL A 74 13.94 14.53 7.50
C VAL A 74 14.79 15.76 7.81
N PHE A 75 14.24 16.70 8.56
CA PHE A 75 14.91 17.91 9.02
C PHE A 75 15.05 17.91 10.55
N GLU A 76 15.86 18.83 11.08
CA GLU A 76 16.05 18.97 12.53
C GLU A 76 14.75 19.31 13.28
N ASN A 77 13.87 20.13 12.68
CA ASN A 77 12.61 20.60 13.29
C ASN A 77 11.33 19.96 12.71
N GLY A 78 11.45 19.06 11.73
CA GLY A 78 10.29 18.30 11.25
C GLY A 78 10.60 17.31 10.13
N ILE A 79 9.55 16.70 9.58
CA ILE A 79 9.64 15.74 8.47
C ILE A 79 8.63 16.09 7.38
N ASP A 80 9.10 16.05 6.14
CA ASP A 80 8.26 16.08 4.96
C ASP A 80 7.88 14.64 4.58
N VAL A 81 6.62 14.26 4.84
CA VAL A 81 6.13 12.90 4.56
C VAL A 81 5.93 12.68 3.06
N SER A 82 6.13 11.44 2.57
CA SER A 82 5.80 11.12 1.18
C SER A 82 4.27 11.18 0.97
N LEU A 83 3.82 11.93 -0.04
CA LEU A 83 2.42 12.04 -0.40
C LEU A 83 2.21 11.67 -1.88
N PRO A 84 1.17 10.89 -2.22
CA PRO A 84 0.79 10.63 -3.60
C PRO A 84 0.36 11.93 -4.29
N LEU A 85 0.48 11.98 -5.62
CA LEU A 85 0.18 13.16 -6.41
C LEU A 85 -1.23 13.71 -6.15
N TRP A 86 -2.24 12.85 -6.07
CA TRP A 86 -3.62 13.31 -5.85
C TRP A 86 -3.80 14.08 -4.54
N ARG A 87 -3.14 13.66 -3.44
CA ARG A 87 -3.16 14.39 -2.16
C ARG A 87 -2.43 15.71 -2.22
N ARG A 88 -1.35 15.77 -3.01
CA ARG A 88 -0.61 17.02 -3.25
C ARG A 88 -1.44 18.02 -4.04
N VAL A 89 -2.17 17.55 -5.04
CA VAL A 89 -3.11 18.39 -5.81
C VAL A 89 -4.23 18.93 -4.93
N LEU A 90 -4.70 18.14 -3.95
CA LEU A 90 -5.66 18.60 -2.93
C LEU A 90 -5.06 19.52 -1.85
N GLY A 91 -3.78 19.86 -1.93
CA GLY A 91 -3.12 20.79 -1.00
C GLY A 91 -2.84 20.21 0.40
N GLU A 92 -2.81 18.89 0.57
CA GLU A 92 -2.55 18.28 1.88
C GLU A 92 -1.15 18.66 2.41
N PRO A 93 -1.03 19.17 3.66
CA PRO A 93 0.24 19.63 4.19
C PRO A 93 1.22 18.46 4.33
N ARG A 94 2.36 18.58 3.65
CA ARG A 94 3.43 17.57 3.65
C ARG A 94 4.30 17.62 4.89
N HIS A 95 4.59 18.83 5.38
CA HIS A 95 5.49 19.03 6.49
C HIS A 95 4.79 18.73 7.81
N VAL A 96 5.45 17.99 8.68
CA VAL A 96 5.02 17.70 10.04
C VAL A 96 6.14 18.13 10.98
N PRO A 97 5.97 19.22 11.76
CA PRO A 97 6.98 19.65 12.72
C PRO A 97 7.08 18.65 13.88
N TRP A 98 8.28 18.42 14.42
CA TRP A 98 8.44 17.46 15.53
C TRP A 98 7.70 17.89 16.80
N SER A 99 7.46 19.19 16.98
CA SER A 99 6.73 19.75 18.13
C SER A 99 5.29 19.27 18.25
N VAL A 100 4.66 18.88 17.15
CA VAL A 100 3.27 18.36 17.15
C VAL A 100 3.21 16.84 17.08
N VAL A 101 4.38 16.17 17.01
CA VAL A 101 4.50 14.72 16.94
C VAL A 101 4.56 14.16 18.35
N ARG A 102 3.63 13.24 18.64
CA ARG A 102 3.52 12.52 19.90
C ARG A 102 4.37 11.26 19.93
N ASP A 103 4.30 10.48 18.84
CA ASP A 103 5.00 9.21 18.72
C ASP A 103 5.61 9.05 17.32
N VAL A 104 6.86 8.58 17.27
CA VAL A 104 7.53 8.11 16.05
C VAL A 104 8.04 6.70 16.30
N TYR A 105 7.70 5.77 15.42
CA TYR A 105 8.05 4.36 15.62
C TYR A 105 8.22 3.62 14.28
N PRO A 106 8.97 2.50 14.26
CA PRO A 106 8.95 1.57 13.14
C PRO A 106 7.53 1.08 12.88
N ALA A 107 6.96 1.37 11.73
CA ALA A 107 5.62 0.92 11.37
C ALA A 107 5.71 -0.16 10.30
N SER A 108 5.17 -1.33 10.60
CA SER A 108 4.92 -2.34 9.60
C SER A 108 3.73 -1.94 8.75
N TYR A 109 3.87 -2.12 7.44
CA TYR A 109 2.77 -1.96 6.50
C TYR A 109 2.86 -3.01 5.41
N GLU A 110 1.72 -3.47 4.96
CA GLU A 110 1.68 -4.17 3.68
C GLU A 110 1.53 -3.16 2.56
N VAL A 111 2.49 -3.18 1.64
CA VAL A 111 2.13 -2.89 0.26
C VAL A 111 1.26 -4.06 -0.13
N ALA A 112 -0.03 -3.80 -0.31
CA ALA A 112 -0.98 -4.82 -0.73
C ALA A 112 -0.57 -5.35 -2.11
N GLY A 113 0.35 -6.33 -2.13
CA GLY A 113 0.48 -7.32 -3.19
C GLY A 113 -0.85 -8.01 -3.45
N SER A 114 -1.72 -8.05 -2.44
CA SER A 114 -3.13 -8.44 -2.51
C SER A 114 -3.97 -7.63 -3.49
N PHE A 115 -3.58 -6.41 -3.89
CA PHE A 115 -4.32 -5.69 -4.94
C PHE A 115 -4.14 -6.29 -6.33
N MET A 116 -3.05 -7.03 -6.60
CA MET A 116 -2.75 -7.47 -7.96
C MET A 116 -2.33 -8.95 -8.07
N SER A 117 -1.95 -9.59 -6.96
CA SER A 117 -1.83 -11.04 -6.86
C SER A 117 -2.25 -11.51 -5.47
N PRO A 118 -3.45 -12.09 -5.33
CA PRO A 118 -3.85 -12.72 -4.08
C PRO A 118 -2.95 -13.90 -3.66
N PHE A 119 -2.14 -14.45 -4.57
CA PHE A 119 -1.11 -15.46 -4.25
C PHE A 119 0.18 -14.87 -3.65
N ALA A 120 0.53 -13.62 -3.99
CA ALA A 120 1.70 -12.96 -3.39
C ALA A 120 1.47 -12.53 -1.94
N SER A 121 0.20 -12.36 -1.53
CA SER A 121 -0.19 -11.90 -0.21
C SER A 121 -0.75 -13.00 0.70
N SER A 122 -1.09 -14.18 0.18
CA SER A 122 -1.68 -15.27 0.96
C SER A 122 -0.74 -15.85 2.02
N ALA A 123 0.58 -15.76 1.79
CA ALA A 123 1.59 -16.26 2.71
C ALA A 123 2.08 -15.24 3.77
N GLY A 124 1.56 -14.00 3.77
CA GLY A 124 2.04 -12.96 4.71
C GLY A 124 3.52 -12.58 4.52
N THR A 125 4.09 -12.89 3.36
CA THR A 125 5.54 -12.93 3.09
C THR A 125 6.20 -11.58 2.84
N LEU A 126 5.44 -10.50 2.66
CA LEU A 126 5.97 -9.16 2.38
C LEU A 126 5.38 -8.13 3.34
N VAL A 127 5.84 -8.16 4.59
CA VAL A 127 5.69 -7.01 5.49
C VAL A 127 6.80 -6.03 5.13
N HIS A 128 6.43 -4.81 4.76
CA HIS A 128 7.38 -3.72 4.57
C HIS A 128 7.47 -2.89 5.84
N VAL A 129 8.65 -2.34 6.10
CA VAL A 129 8.84 -1.43 7.23
C VAL A 129 8.89 0.00 6.73
N GLY A 130 8.19 0.86 7.45
CA GLY A 130 8.16 2.30 7.27
C GLY A 130 8.20 3.01 8.61
N ILE A 131 7.88 4.29 8.61
CA ILE A 131 7.90 5.12 9.81
C ILE A 131 6.48 5.56 10.11
N GLY A 132 5.97 5.16 11.27
CA GLY A 132 4.71 5.62 11.82
C GLY A 132 4.93 6.93 12.56
N ILE A 133 4.08 7.91 12.27
CA ILE A 133 4.08 9.21 12.94
C ILE A 133 2.67 9.42 13.48
N GLU A 134 2.56 9.66 14.78
CA GLU A 134 1.32 10.06 15.42
C GLU A 134 1.47 11.46 15.97
N THR A 135 0.52 12.33 15.63
CA THR A 135 0.50 13.70 16.12
C THR A 135 -0.39 13.84 17.36
N ASN A 136 -0.22 14.94 18.09
CA ASN A 136 -0.95 15.22 19.33
C ASN A 136 -2.48 15.26 19.13
N ASP A 137 -2.94 15.63 17.94
CA ASP A 137 -4.36 15.62 17.53
C ASP A 137 -4.87 14.22 17.13
N GLY A 138 -4.06 13.18 17.29
CA GLY A 138 -4.42 11.78 17.02
C GLY A 138 -4.31 11.37 15.55
N ARG A 139 -3.87 12.24 14.63
CA ARG A 139 -3.66 11.83 13.23
C ARG A 139 -2.49 10.87 13.14
N ARG A 140 -2.63 9.85 12.29
CA ARG A 140 -1.61 8.87 12.00
C ARG A 140 -1.13 9.02 10.56
N ARG A 141 0.18 9.07 10.37
CA ARG A 141 0.81 9.10 9.05
C ARG A 141 1.84 7.98 8.96
N LEU A 142 1.92 7.38 7.77
CA LEU A 142 2.87 6.32 7.47
C LEU A 142 3.79 6.78 6.34
N VAL A 143 5.08 6.87 6.63
CA VAL A 143 6.12 7.06 5.61
C VAL A 143 6.55 5.69 5.12
N ARG A 144 6.28 5.41 3.84
CA ARG A 144 6.55 4.12 3.21
C ARG A 144 7.95 4.08 2.63
N PHE A 145 8.70 3.03 2.94
CA PHE A 145 9.99 2.73 2.32
C PHE A 145 9.84 1.46 1.49
N THR A 146 9.90 1.62 0.17
CA THR A 146 9.79 0.49 -0.76
C THR A 146 11.18 -0.11 -0.98
N PRO A 147 11.39 -1.41 -0.72
CA PRO A 147 12.67 -2.05 -1.02
C PRO A 147 12.89 -2.07 -2.54
N GLY A 148 14.05 -1.56 -2.99
CA GLY A 148 14.43 -1.53 -4.41
C GLY A 148 14.84 -2.89 -4.99
N THR A 149 15.12 -3.86 -4.11
CA THR A 149 15.46 -5.24 -4.47
C THR A 149 14.86 -6.17 -3.42
N ILE A 150 14.23 -7.28 -3.84
CA ILE A 150 13.83 -8.36 -2.94
C ILE A 150 15.12 -9.08 -2.49
N ARG A 151 15.86 -8.47 -1.56
CA ARG A 151 16.95 -9.15 -0.86
C ARG A 151 16.31 -9.96 0.26
N THR A 152 16.14 -11.25 0.01
CA THR A 152 16.06 -12.32 1.03
C THR A 152 15.40 -11.90 2.35
N PHE A 153 14.06 -11.92 2.39
CA PHE A 153 13.24 -11.88 3.61
C PHE A 153 13.53 -10.75 4.63
N ARG A 154 14.30 -9.70 4.29
CA ARG A 154 14.44 -8.51 5.14
C ARG A 154 13.33 -7.52 4.81
N ALA A 155 12.43 -7.35 5.77
CA ALA A 155 11.38 -6.35 5.74
C ALA A 155 11.94 -4.91 5.72
N GLU A 156 13.15 -4.74 6.25
CA GLU A 156 13.83 -3.45 6.42
C GLU A 156 14.72 -3.12 5.20
N SER A 157 14.46 -1.97 4.58
CA SER A 157 15.33 -1.43 3.52
C SER A 157 16.48 -0.60 4.11
N PRO A 158 17.65 -0.50 3.44
CA PRO A 158 18.73 0.39 3.88
C PRO A 158 18.24 1.83 4.10
N ALA A 159 17.40 2.34 3.18
CA ALA A 159 16.83 3.68 3.31
C ALA A 159 15.96 3.85 4.56
N PHE A 160 15.23 2.82 4.97
CA PHE A 160 14.48 2.83 6.21
C PHE A 160 15.41 2.85 7.44
N LEU A 161 16.45 2.01 7.43
CA LEU A 161 17.43 1.93 8.52
C LEU A 161 18.14 3.27 8.73
N ASP A 162 18.61 3.88 7.65
CA ASP A 162 19.29 5.18 7.67
C ASP A 162 18.35 6.28 8.19
N ALA A 163 17.12 6.34 7.67
CA ALA A 163 16.13 7.32 8.12
C ALA A 163 15.81 7.17 9.62
N MET A 164 15.62 5.93 10.09
CA MET A 164 15.35 5.66 11.51
C MET A 164 16.55 5.97 12.39
N ALA A 165 17.77 5.70 11.94
CA ALA A 165 18.99 6.03 12.68
C ALA A 165 19.10 7.55 12.88
N VAL A 166 18.87 8.33 11.82
CA VAL A 166 18.89 9.80 11.87
C VAL A 166 17.80 10.35 12.81
N ILE A 167 16.59 9.79 12.77
CA ILE A 167 15.51 10.21 13.66
C ILE A 167 15.85 9.87 15.12
N ARG A 168 16.33 8.65 15.38
CA ARG A 168 16.75 8.23 16.73
C ARG A 168 17.83 9.14 17.29
N ASP A 169 18.87 9.41 16.50
CA ASP A 169 19.94 10.33 16.88
C ASP A 169 19.40 11.72 17.23
N ARG A 170 18.54 12.29 16.37
CA ARG A 170 17.92 13.60 16.63
C ARG A 170 17.13 13.60 17.95
N TYR A 171 16.33 12.58 18.22
CA TYR A 171 15.55 12.51 19.47
C TYR A 171 16.48 12.35 20.69
N ALA A 172 17.52 11.53 20.58
CA ALA A 172 18.52 11.34 21.63
C ALA A 172 19.29 12.63 21.93
N ARG A 173 19.80 13.35 20.91
CA ARG A 173 20.51 14.63 21.06
C ARG A 173 19.67 15.70 21.77
N ASN A 174 18.36 15.66 21.61
CA ASN A 174 17.43 16.59 22.23
C ASN A 174 16.85 16.08 23.57
N GLY A 175 17.28 14.92 24.07
CA GLY A 175 16.76 14.32 25.30
C GLY A 175 15.26 13.98 25.26
N GLN A 176 14.70 13.78 24.07
CA GLN A 176 13.27 13.53 23.85
C GLN A 176 13.03 12.03 23.59
N PRO A 177 12.01 11.40 24.21
CA PRO A 177 11.61 10.06 23.84
C PRO A 177 10.92 10.07 22.47
N MET A 178 11.19 9.04 21.64
CA MET A 178 10.49 8.87 20.37
C MET A 178 9.03 8.43 20.55
N VAL A 179 8.74 7.66 21.60
CA VAL A 179 7.41 7.11 21.88
C VAL A 179 7.04 7.42 23.32
N THR A 180 5.91 8.11 23.50
CA THR A 180 5.41 8.53 24.82
C THR A 180 4.22 7.70 25.26
N THR A 181 3.44 7.15 24.33
CA THR A 181 2.18 6.45 24.66
C THR A 181 2.24 4.92 24.55
N ALA A 182 3.42 4.32 24.55
CA ALA A 182 3.54 2.86 24.43
C ALA A 182 2.87 2.14 25.60
N LYS A 183 1.94 1.22 25.28
CA LYS A 183 1.37 0.27 26.22
C LYS A 183 2.44 -0.68 26.72
N ARG A 184 2.32 -1.12 27.97
CA ARG A 184 3.13 -2.21 28.51
C ARG A 184 2.44 -3.53 28.19
N PHE A 185 3.22 -4.51 27.76
CA PHE A 185 2.75 -5.87 27.50
C PHE A 185 3.58 -6.85 28.30
N THR A 186 2.94 -7.92 28.74
CA THR A 186 3.61 -9.12 29.25
C THR A 186 4.10 -9.99 28.09
N ASP A 187 5.06 -10.89 28.35
CA ASP A 187 5.58 -11.78 27.29
C ASP A 187 4.48 -12.66 26.68
N ALA A 188 3.50 -13.10 27.49
CA ALA A 188 2.35 -13.86 27.03
C ALA A 188 1.47 -13.04 26.07
N GLU A 189 1.21 -11.76 26.38
CA GLU A 189 0.46 -10.85 25.52
C GLU A 189 1.22 -10.54 24.22
N VAL A 190 2.55 -10.39 24.28
CA VAL A 190 3.39 -10.20 23.09
C VAL A 190 3.27 -11.39 22.16
N LEU A 191 3.38 -12.61 22.67
CA LEU A 191 3.26 -13.84 21.88
C LEU A 191 1.87 -13.99 21.25
N ASP A 192 0.81 -13.71 22.01
CA ASP A 192 -0.57 -13.73 21.51
C ASP A 192 -0.81 -12.69 20.40
N LEU A 193 -0.35 -11.45 20.60
CA LEU A 193 -0.45 -10.39 19.58
C LEU A 193 0.34 -10.76 18.32
N GLN A 194 1.51 -11.37 18.46
CA GLN A 194 2.29 -11.88 17.32
C GLN A 194 1.57 -13.01 16.59
N ALA A 195 0.95 -13.94 17.31
CA ALA A 195 0.16 -15.02 16.73
C ALA A 195 -1.01 -14.46 15.90
N ARG A 196 -1.77 -13.51 16.46
CA ARG A 196 -2.86 -12.81 15.75
C ARG A 196 -2.37 -12.05 14.53
N ALA A 197 -1.21 -11.41 14.60
CA ALA A 197 -0.62 -10.72 13.45
C ALA A 197 -0.17 -11.69 12.34
N ARG A 198 0.15 -12.96 12.65
CA ARG A 198 0.57 -13.95 11.65
C ARG A 198 -0.58 -14.59 10.87
N GLU A 199 -1.83 -14.30 11.24
CA GLU A 199 -2.98 -14.86 10.54
C GLU A 199 -3.01 -14.47 9.05
N PRO A 200 -3.34 -15.41 8.15
CA PRO A 200 -3.37 -15.15 6.71
C PRO A 200 -4.46 -14.14 6.38
N LEU A 201 -4.16 -13.18 5.51
CA LEU A 201 -5.08 -12.07 5.21
C LEU A 201 -6.31 -12.50 4.40
N ALA A 202 -6.14 -13.51 3.56
CA ALA A 202 -7.20 -14.11 2.76
C ALA A 202 -7.11 -15.63 2.84
N SER A 203 -8.26 -16.31 2.85
CA SER A 203 -8.28 -17.76 2.72
C SER A 203 -7.94 -18.16 1.28
N ILE A 204 -7.29 -19.32 1.11
CA ILE A 204 -6.99 -19.87 -0.21
C ILE A 204 -8.27 -19.95 -1.06
N ALA A 205 -9.36 -20.45 -0.50
CA ALA A 205 -10.66 -20.51 -1.19
C ALA A 205 -11.16 -19.12 -1.65
N GLY A 206 -10.99 -18.09 -0.82
CA GLY A 206 -11.36 -16.72 -1.19
C GLY A 206 -10.52 -16.16 -2.34
N VAL A 207 -9.25 -16.52 -2.40
CA VAL A 207 -8.35 -16.20 -3.52
C VAL A 207 -8.80 -16.87 -4.82
N PHE A 208 -9.09 -18.19 -4.76
CA PHE A 208 -9.60 -18.93 -5.91
C PHE A 208 -10.90 -18.34 -6.45
N LEU A 209 -11.88 -18.07 -5.59
CA LEU A 209 -13.14 -17.48 -6.01
C LEU A 209 -12.95 -16.09 -6.63
N ALA A 210 -12.11 -15.23 -6.05
CA ALA A 210 -11.86 -13.90 -6.60
C ALA A 210 -11.24 -13.92 -8.01
N PHE A 211 -10.50 -14.97 -8.36
CA PHE A 211 -9.82 -15.10 -9.65
C PHE A 211 -10.66 -15.80 -10.73
N PHE A 212 -11.35 -16.88 -10.37
CA PHE A 212 -12.07 -17.71 -11.34
C PHE A 212 -13.55 -17.33 -11.50
N LEU A 213 -14.15 -16.65 -10.52
CA LEU A 213 -15.55 -16.25 -10.62
C LEU A 213 -15.80 -15.16 -11.68
N PRO A 214 -14.93 -14.16 -11.91
CA PRO A 214 -15.15 -13.15 -12.94
C PRO A 214 -15.40 -13.71 -14.36
N PRO A 215 -14.57 -14.59 -14.95
CA PRO A 215 -14.86 -15.14 -16.28
C PRO A 215 -16.15 -15.97 -16.32
N VAL A 216 -16.49 -16.66 -15.22
CA VAL A 216 -17.77 -17.40 -15.10
C VAL A 216 -18.96 -16.45 -15.10
N ILE A 217 -18.89 -15.34 -14.35
CA ILE A 217 -19.94 -14.31 -14.34
C ILE A 217 -20.14 -13.73 -15.74
N VAL A 218 -19.04 -13.37 -16.42
CA VAL A 218 -19.11 -12.86 -17.79
C VAL A 218 -19.76 -13.90 -18.71
N GLY A 219 -19.30 -15.15 -18.69
CA GLY A 219 -19.84 -16.22 -19.51
C GLY A 219 -21.33 -16.45 -19.29
N VAL A 220 -21.77 -16.54 -18.04
CA VAL A 220 -23.19 -16.74 -17.69
C VAL A 220 -24.04 -15.54 -18.09
N ALA A 221 -23.56 -14.30 -17.88
CA ALA A 221 -24.29 -13.09 -18.26
C ALA A 221 -24.49 -13.01 -19.78
N LEU A 222 -23.45 -13.32 -20.56
CA LEU A 222 -23.54 -13.32 -22.02
C LEU A 222 -24.43 -14.47 -22.54
N LEU A 223 -24.32 -15.68 -21.98
CA LEU A 223 -25.19 -16.80 -22.34
C LEU A 223 -26.66 -16.51 -22.00
N ALA A 224 -26.93 -15.88 -20.87
CA ALA A 224 -28.29 -15.49 -20.48
C ALA A 224 -28.87 -14.43 -21.42
N ALA A 225 -28.08 -13.44 -21.84
CA ALA A 225 -28.50 -12.44 -22.83
C ALA A 225 -28.88 -13.11 -24.16
N THR A 226 -28.03 -14.00 -24.66
CA THR A 226 -28.31 -14.76 -25.90
C THR A 226 -29.55 -15.64 -25.75
N GLY A 227 -29.70 -16.34 -24.61
CA GLY A 227 -30.87 -17.18 -24.32
C GLY A 227 -32.18 -16.39 -24.21
N ALA A 228 -32.10 -15.11 -23.84
CA ALA A 228 -33.24 -14.18 -23.82
C ALA A 228 -33.50 -13.51 -25.18
N GLY A 229 -32.74 -13.84 -26.23
CA GLY A 229 -32.86 -13.22 -27.55
C GLY A 229 -32.34 -11.78 -27.61
N ILE A 230 -31.52 -11.35 -26.64
CA ILE A 230 -30.94 -10.02 -26.58
C ILE A 230 -29.62 -10.04 -27.35
N GLU A 231 -29.46 -9.13 -28.32
CA GLU A 231 -28.20 -8.97 -29.05
C GLU A 231 -27.08 -8.51 -28.10
N VAL A 232 -25.94 -9.21 -28.14
CA VAL A 232 -24.78 -8.88 -27.30
C VAL A 232 -24.12 -7.62 -27.83
N THR A 233 -24.49 -6.49 -27.24
CA THR A 233 -23.97 -5.16 -27.57
C THR A 233 -22.89 -4.72 -26.58
N THR A 234 -22.08 -3.72 -26.95
CA THR A 234 -21.04 -3.12 -26.08
C THR A 234 -21.54 -2.78 -24.67
N PRO A 235 -22.73 -2.15 -24.47
CA PRO A 235 -23.25 -1.87 -23.13
C PRO A 235 -23.47 -3.12 -22.27
N ILE A 236 -23.96 -4.22 -22.87
CA ILE A 236 -24.21 -5.48 -22.16
C ILE A 236 -22.88 -6.12 -21.75
N THR A 237 -21.89 -6.12 -22.65
CA THR A 237 -20.54 -6.61 -22.33
C THR A 237 -19.90 -5.80 -21.21
N VAL A 238 -20.01 -4.46 -21.24
CA VAL A 238 -19.51 -3.59 -20.17
C VAL A 238 -20.24 -3.87 -18.85
N ALA A 239 -21.56 -4.02 -18.86
CA ALA A 239 -22.33 -4.35 -17.66
C ALA A 239 -21.91 -5.70 -17.05
N ALA A 240 -21.70 -6.73 -17.89
CA ALA A 240 -21.21 -8.03 -17.45
C ALA A 240 -19.81 -7.94 -16.82
N LEU A 241 -18.91 -7.13 -17.39
CA LEU A 241 -17.58 -6.88 -16.84
C LEU A 241 -17.63 -6.14 -15.50
N LEU A 242 -18.51 -5.13 -15.36
CA LEU A 242 -18.72 -4.43 -14.10
C LEU A 242 -19.26 -5.36 -13.01
N LEU A 243 -20.19 -6.24 -13.36
CA LEU A 243 -20.72 -7.26 -12.45
C LEU A 243 -19.62 -8.25 -12.03
N ALA A 244 -18.80 -8.69 -12.98
CA ALA A 244 -17.68 -9.59 -12.76
C ALA A 244 -16.55 -8.97 -11.91
N ALA A 245 -16.48 -7.63 -11.83
CA ALA A 245 -15.53 -6.93 -10.98
C ALA A 245 -15.95 -6.87 -9.50
N LEU A 246 -17.21 -7.16 -9.17
CA LEU A 246 -17.69 -7.10 -7.77
C LEU A 246 -17.00 -8.10 -6.84
N PRO A 247 -16.88 -9.41 -7.18
CA PRO A 247 -16.20 -10.36 -6.30
C PRO A 247 -14.75 -9.98 -5.94
N PRO A 248 -13.87 -9.62 -6.91
CA PRO A 248 -12.51 -9.20 -6.55
C PRO A 248 -12.50 -7.90 -5.74
N ALA A 249 -13.37 -6.93 -6.05
CA ALA A 249 -13.47 -5.69 -5.26
C ALA A 249 -13.86 -5.94 -3.79
N VAL A 250 -14.85 -6.80 -3.54
CA VAL A 250 -15.27 -7.19 -2.18
C VAL A 250 -14.16 -7.93 -1.45
N SER A 251 -13.46 -8.84 -2.15
CA SER A 251 -12.32 -9.57 -1.59
C SER A 251 -11.21 -8.60 -1.16
N MET A 252 -10.82 -7.67 -2.04
CA MET A 252 -9.83 -6.63 -1.75
C MET A 252 -10.21 -5.79 -0.54
N LEU A 253 -11.48 -5.34 -0.44
CA LEU A 253 -11.94 -4.53 0.69
C LEU A 253 -11.84 -5.28 2.03
N ARG A 254 -12.17 -6.58 2.06
CA ARG A 254 -12.04 -7.41 3.26
C ARG A 254 -10.56 -7.59 3.65
N THR A 255 -9.70 -7.86 2.67
CA THR A 255 -8.26 -7.99 2.88
C THR A 255 -7.64 -6.70 3.40
N LEU A 256 -8.05 -5.53 2.89
CA LEU A 256 -7.61 -4.22 3.36
C LEU A 256 -7.97 -4.00 4.83
N ARG A 257 -9.23 -4.24 5.22
CA ARG A 257 -9.65 -4.09 6.63
C ARG A 257 -8.87 -5.01 7.57
N ARG A 258 -8.57 -6.24 7.13
CA ARG A 258 -7.77 -7.17 7.93
C ARG A 258 -6.31 -6.73 8.04
N SER A 259 -5.74 -6.21 6.94
CA SER A 259 -4.42 -5.59 6.92
C SER A 259 -4.33 -4.40 7.88
N GLU A 260 -5.31 -3.50 7.88
CA GLU A 260 -5.38 -2.37 8.81
C GLU A 260 -5.38 -2.81 10.28
N ARG A 261 -6.17 -3.83 10.62
CA ARG A 261 -6.20 -4.41 11.98
C ARG A 261 -4.86 -5.01 12.36
N ARG A 262 -4.22 -5.76 11.45
CA ARG A 262 -2.89 -6.32 11.66
C ARG A 262 -1.84 -5.23 11.88
N ASN A 263 -1.83 -4.19 11.04
CA ASN A 263 -0.90 -3.08 11.16
C ASN A 263 -1.09 -2.32 12.47
N ALA A 264 -2.32 -2.21 12.99
CA ALA A 264 -2.57 -1.64 14.30
C ALA A 264 -1.91 -2.46 15.43
N ILE A 265 -2.03 -3.79 15.40
CA ILE A 265 -1.36 -4.68 16.36
C ILE A 265 0.17 -4.52 16.27
N LEU A 266 0.72 -4.60 15.06
CA LEU A 266 2.15 -4.47 14.84
C LEU A 266 2.69 -3.09 15.26
N SER A 267 1.91 -2.03 15.08
CA SER A 267 2.27 -0.68 15.52
C SER A 267 2.36 -0.58 17.04
N GLU A 268 1.42 -1.17 17.78
CA GLU A 268 1.46 -1.18 19.24
C GLU A 268 2.66 -1.99 19.77
N LEU A 269 2.98 -3.13 19.15
CA LEU A 269 4.17 -3.91 19.46
C LEU A 269 5.46 -3.13 19.16
N ALA A 270 5.53 -2.42 18.03
CA ALA A 270 6.69 -1.63 17.66
C ALA A 270 6.92 -0.44 18.60
N LYS A 271 5.83 0.23 19.03
CA LYS A 271 5.89 1.27 20.06
C LYS A 271 6.45 0.74 21.37
N PHE A 272 5.99 -0.43 21.82
CA PHE A 272 6.50 -1.08 23.02
C PHE A 272 8.00 -1.39 22.91
N GLN A 273 8.44 -1.97 21.79
CA GLN A 273 9.86 -2.26 21.54
C GLN A 273 10.73 -1.01 21.48
N GLU A 274 10.26 0.07 20.85
CA GLU A 274 11.02 1.32 20.76
C GLU A 274 11.14 2.01 22.13
N ARG A 275 10.09 1.92 22.97
CA ARG A 275 10.17 2.37 24.36
C ARG A 275 11.21 1.58 25.17
N LEU A 276 11.22 0.25 25.07
CA LEU A 276 12.22 -0.58 25.74
C LEU A 276 13.65 -0.23 25.32
N ARG A 277 13.86 0.06 24.03
CA ARG A 277 15.16 0.51 23.50
C ARG A 277 15.58 1.88 24.06
N GLY A 278 14.63 2.81 24.18
CA GLY A 278 14.89 4.11 24.80
C GLY A 278 15.29 3.97 26.27
N GLU A 279 14.58 3.13 27.02
CA GLU A 279 14.86 2.84 28.43
C GLU A 279 16.22 2.13 28.63
N SER A 280 16.62 1.23 27.72
CA SER A 280 17.93 0.58 27.80
C SER A 280 19.08 1.55 27.50
N SER A 281 18.91 2.44 26.51
CA SER A 281 19.94 3.38 26.09
C SER A 281 20.19 4.48 27.13
N ALA A 282 19.18 4.81 27.95
CA ALA A 282 19.30 5.76 29.05
C ALA A 282 19.99 5.20 30.32
N ARG A 283 20.23 3.89 30.39
CA ARG A 283 20.88 3.22 31.54
C ARG A 283 22.38 2.96 31.33
N THR A 284 22.89 3.21 30.13
CA THR A 284 24.30 3.15 29.72
C THR A 284 24.87 4.56 29.61
#